data_AF-A0A9P9JM74-F1
#
_entry.id   AF-A0A9P9JM74-F1
#
_cell.length_a   1.000
_cell.length_b   1.000
_cell.length_c   1.000
_cell.angle_alpha   90.00
_cell.angle_beta   90.00
_cell.angle_gamma   90.00
#
_symmetry.space_group_name_H-M   'P 1'
#
loop_
_entity.id
_entity.type
_entity.pdbx_description
1 polymer ?
#
loop_
_entity_poly.entity_id
_entity_poly.type
_entity_poly.pdbx_seq_one_letter_code
_entity_poly.pdbx_strand_id
1 'polypeptide(L)'
;MREFTFTLNSIIEVPFEDPYARFNETMSIPLTNGTRKDCWEYDWWNSSLGTPPTASSAAQWYGISMEQLMLWNPSVSDEDEVLEPLVSYCNILSRSTSVVSEPPTPRASGETGNCTEWFKAVLDCETYLTLLDLNLATFFKWNPSVGDDCSAYQNGTYYCYETGDDDGEDGGSAPTGTISQASTASPTSSSKASSTMQPSTKTSSGPSPTSTTNVSCDGTCGGTDGMNCKGSAFGDCCSSSGYCGSSSQYCGGGCQTSENCGKGCQSEFGLCD
;
A
#
# COMPACT_ATOMS: atom_id res chain seq x y z
N MET A 1 48.07 -3.09 24.80
CA MET A 1 46.80 -2.35 24.60
C MET A 1 47.18 -0.94 24.19
N ARG A 2 46.86 -0.54 22.95
CA ARG A 2 47.01 0.84 22.48
C ARG A 2 45.62 1.46 22.50
N GLU A 3 45.41 2.46 23.33
CA GLU A 3 44.17 3.24 23.33
C GLU A 3 44.19 4.22 22.16
N PHE A 4 43.09 4.27 21.41
CA PHE A 4 42.83 5.29 20.40
C PHE A 4 41.78 6.25 20.97
N THR A 5 42.20 7.47 21.28
CA THR A 5 41.30 8.59 21.57
C THR A 5 40.88 9.23 20.25
N PHE A 6 39.58 9.24 19.96
CA PHE A 6 39.01 10.00 18.85
C PHE A 6 38.59 11.39 19.34
N THR A 7 39.26 12.43 18.86
CA THR A 7 38.81 13.82 18.97
C THR A 7 37.71 14.10 17.94
N LEU A 8 36.53 14.51 18.40
CA LEU A 8 35.42 14.96 17.57
C LEU A 8 35.79 16.31 16.91
N ASN A 9 35.91 16.33 15.58
CA ASN A 9 36.00 17.56 14.81
C ASN A 9 34.61 18.19 14.64
N SER A 10 34.59 19.51 14.72
CA SER A 10 33.43 20.41 14.69
C SER A 10 32.50 20.18 13.50
N ILE A 11 31.21 20.05 13.78
CA ILE A 11 30.14 19.97 12.77
C ILE A 11 29.86 21.39 12.28
N ILE A 12 29.95 21.62 10.98
CA ILE A 12 29.56 22.86 10.32
C ILE A 12 28.03 22.83 10.20
N GLU A 13 27.33 23.68 10.96
CA GLU A 13 25.89 23.89 10.77
C GLU A 13 25.66 24.73 9.51
N VAL A 14 25.08 24.11 8.50
CA VAL A 14 24.45 24.84 7.40
C VAL A 14 23.09 25.34 7.90
N PRO A 15 22.76 26.64 7.78
CA PRO A 15 21.45 27.13 8.18
C PRO A 15 20.38 26.52 7.26
N PHE A 16 19.54 25.65 7.82
CA PHE A 16 18.33 25.19 7.16
C PHE A 16 17.29 26.30 7.28
N GLU A 17 16.92 26.89 6.15
CA GLU A 17 15.88 27.89 6.07
C GLU A 17 14.58 27.19 5.71
N ASP A 18 13.64 27.15 6.65
CA ASP A 18 12.38 26.42 6.57
C ASP A 18 11.46 27.03 5.49
N PRO A 19 11.22 26.33 4.37
CA PRO A 19 10.38 26.83 3.28
C PRO A 19 8.87 26.87 3.64
N TYR A 20 8.47 26.37 4.82
CA TYR A 20 7.09 26.30 5.28
C TYR A 20 6.69 27.40 6.27
N ALA A 21 7.54 28.43 6.46
CA ALA A 21 7.27 29.58 7.33
C ALA A 21 5.96 30.36 7.03
N ARG A 22 5.25 30.03 5.95
CA ARG A 22 3.90 30.56 5.64
C ARG A 22 2.76 29.91 6.44
N PHE A 23 2.99 28.77 7.09
CA PHE A 23 2.03 28.10 7.97
C PHE A 23 2.32 28.39 9.45
N ASN A 24 2.72 29.63 9.75
CA ASN A 24 3.12 30.08 11.08
C ASN A 24 1.94 30.34 12.04
N GLU A 25 1.02 29.39 12.11
CA GLU A 25 0.33 29.04 13.35
C GLU A 25 0.56 27.55 13.56
N THR A 26 1.79 27.20 13.93
CA THR A 26 2.24 25.82 14.11
C THR A 26 1.44 25.19 15.24
N MET A 27 0.33 24.53 14.91
CA MET A 27 -0.28 23.53 15.75
C MET A 27 0.75 22.41 15.92
N SER A 28 1.56 22.50 16.98
CA SER A 28 2.53 21.47 17.33
C SER A 28 1.78 20.27 17.90
N ILE A 29 1.38 19.37 17.01
CA ILE A 29 0.77 18.09 17.38
C ILE A 29 1.88 17.19 17.93
N PRO A 30 1.75 16.66 19.15
CA PRO A 30 2.76 15.77 19.71
C PRO A 30 2.80 14.43 18.97
N LEU A 31 3.99 13.83 18.87
CA LEU A 31 4.14 12.44 18.44
C LEU A 31 3.54 11.51 19.49
N THR A 32 2.91 10.42 19.04
CA THR A 32 2.54 9.34 19.96
C THR A 32 3.78 8.61 20.50
N ASN A 33 3.60 7.89 21.60
CA ASN A 33 4.72 7.30 22.33
C ASN A 33 5.42 6.21 21.51
N GLY A 34 6.75 6.30 21.44
CA GLY A 34 7.59 5.36 20.71
C GLY A 34 7.64 5.60 19.20
N THR A 35 6.85 6.54 18.65
CA THR A 35 6.91 6.87 17.23
C THR A 35 8.31 7.32 16.86
N ARG A 36 8.83 6.72 15.80
CA ARG A 36 10.15 7.03 15.26
C ARG A 36 10.23 8.50 14.81
N LYS A 37 11.44 9.08 14.85
CA LYS A 37 11.67 10.53 14.73
C LYS A 37 12.28 10.96 13.39
N ASP A 38 12.47 10.01 12.49
CA ASP A 38 13.13 10.15 11.21
C ASP A 38 12.18 9.89 10.03
N CYS A 39 10.88 10.13 10.22
CA CYS A 39 9.93 10.00 9.11
C CYS A 39 9.97 11.23 8.23
N TRP A 40 9.84 10.95 6.95
CA TRP A 40 9.64 11.97 5.93
C TRP A 40 8.30 12.68 6.14
N GLU A 41 7.26 11.92 6.47
CA GLU A 41 5.92 12.47 6.67
C GLU A 41 5.28 11.94 7.95
N TYR A 42 4.73 12.88 8.72
CA TYR A 42 3.91 12.66 9.89
C TYR A 42 2.52 13.18 9.62
N ASP A 43 1.51 12.42 10.00
CA ASP A 43 0.12 12.86 9.89
C ASP A 43 -0.65 12.64 11.19
N TRP A 44 -1.73 13.39 11.34
CA TRP A 44 -2.60 13.40 12.50
C TRP A 44 -4.03 13.68 12.08
N TRP A 45 -4.98 13.21 12.87
CA TRP A 45 -6.41 13.42 12.62
C TRP A 45 -7.09 14.08 13.81
N ASN A 46 -8.16 14.80 13.56
CA ASN A 46 -9.02 15.34 14.61
C ASN A 46 -10.49 15.09 14.29
N SER A 47 -11.32 15.08 15.32
CA SER A 47 -12.76 14.82 15.23
C SER A 47 -13.56 15.90 14.48
N SER A 48 -12.97 17.07 14.22
CA SER A 48 -13.58 18.15 13.44
C SER A 48 -13.39 17.98 11.94
N LEU A 49 -12.42 17.18 11.50
CA LEU A 49 -12.16 16.82 10.10
C LEU A 49 -12.87 15.52 9.66
N GLY A 50 -13.50 14.82 10.61
CA GLY A 50 -14.14 13.53 10.40
C GLY A 50 -13.84 12.56 11.55
N THR A 51 -14.36 11.35 11.48
CA THR A 51 -13.92 10.26 12.35
C THR A 51 -12.48 9.89 11.99
N PRO A 52 -11.54 9.86 12.97
CA PRO A 52 -10.19 9.36 12.70
C PRO A 52 -10.24 7.96 12.08
N PRO A 53 -9.30 7.63 11.19
CA PRO A 53 -9.27 6.32 10.54
C PRO A 53 -8.87 5.23 11.54
N THR A 54 -9.20 3.98 11.22
CA THR A 54 -8.54 2.83 11.84
C THR A 54 -7.09 2.76 11.39
N ALA A 55 -6.24 2.08 12.17
CA ALA A 55 -4.85 1.89 11.84
C ALA A 55 -4.65 1.20 10.47
N SER A 56 -5.48 0.21 10.12
CA SER A 56 -5.42 -0.47 8.82
C SER A 56 -5.85 0.43 7.67
N SER A 57 -6.85 1.29 7.84
CA SER A 57 -7.26 2.26 6.84
C SER A 57 -6.18 3.32 6.62
N ALA A 58 -5.54 3.80 7.70
CA ALA A 58 -4.40 4.70 7.61
C ALA A 58 -3.22 4.03 6.89
N ALA A 59 -2.84 2.81 7.29
CA ALA A 59 -1.76 2.07 6.62
C ALA A 59 -2.01 1.91 5.11
N GLN A 60 -3.25 1.53 4.75
CA GLN A 60 -3.61 1.40 3.34
C GLN A 60 -3.59 2.73 2.58
N TRP A 61 -3.97 3.84 3.23
CA TRP A 61 -3.91 5.17 2.61
C TRP A 61 -2.50 5.53 2.16
N TYR A 62 -1.51 5.27 3.02
CA TYR A 62 -0.11 5.54 2.71
C TYR A 62 0.57 4.40 1.94
N GLY A 63 -0.18 3.38 1.55
CA GLY A 63 0.35 2.22 0.82
C GLY A 63 1.36 1.40 1.61
N ILE A 64 1.29 1.43 2.94
CA ILE A 64 2.16 0.67 3.85
C ILE A 64 1.40 -0.50 4.48
N SER A 65 2.10 -1.52 4.94
CA SER A 65 1.47 -2.61 5.69
C SER A 65 1.12 -2.18 7.12
N MET A 66 0.12 -2.83 7.71
CA MET A 66 -0.21 -2.65 9.13
C MET A 66 1.03 -2.90 10.01
N GLU A 67 1.83 -3.91 9.68
CA GLU A 67 3.07 -4.23 10.38
C GLU A 67 4.11 -3.11 10.26
N GLN A 68 4.23 -2.46 9.10
CA GLN A 68 5.09 -1.29 8.93
C GLN A 68 4.61 -0.12 9.79
N LEU A 69 3.29 0.14 9.79
CA LEU A 69 2.71 1.19 10.61
C LEU A 69 2.99 0.95 12.10
N MET A 70 2.82 -0.28 12.59
CA MET A 70 3.13 -0.67 13.98
C MET A 70 4.62 -0.58 14.28
N LEU A 71 5.49 -0.99 13.35
CA LEU A 71 6.94 -0.90 13.51
C LEU A 71 7.41 0.56 13.65
N TRP A 72 6.74 1.48 12.98
CA TRP A 72 7.06 2.91 13.03
C TRP A 72 6.37 3.64 14.17
N ASN A 73 5.24 3.12 14.64
CA ASN A 73 4.41 3.67 15.71
C ASN A 73 4.07 2.57 16.73
N PRO A 74 4.96 2.28 17.70
CA PRO A 74 4.77 1.21 18.69
C PRO A 74 3.54 1.32 19.59
N SER A 75 2.85 2.48 19.60
CA SER A 75 1.57 2.64 20.28
C SER A 75 0.38 2.03 19.52
N VAL A 76 0.56 1.70 18.23
CA VAL A 76 -0.47 1.08 17.39
C VAL A 76 -0.53 -0.42 17.69
N SER A 77 -1.71 -0.91 18.05
CA SER A 77 -1.98 -2.32 18.32
C SER A 77 -2.31 -3.11 17.04
N ASP A 78 -2.31 -4.43 17.14
CA ASP A 78 -2.75 -5.35 16.09
C ASP A 78 -4.28 -5.48 15.99
N GLU A 79 -5.03 -4.85 16.91
CA GLU A 79 -6.50 -4.96 17.01
C GLU A 79 -7.26 -4.02 16.05
N ASP A 80 -6.56 -3.35 15.15
CA ASP A 80 -7.09 -2.42 14.14
C ASP A 80 -8.06 -1.36 14.71
N GLU A 81 -7.63 -0.75 15.80
CA GLU A 81 -8.40 0.29 16.47
C GLU A 81 -8.34 1.64 15.73
N VAL A 82 -9.31 2.50 16.05
CA VAL A 82 -9.32 3.91 15.61
C VAL A 82 -8.11 4.62 16.21
N LEU A 83 -7.35 5.32 15.37
CA LEU A 83 -6.18 6.07 15.81
C LEU A 83 -6.57 7.22 16.74
N GLU A 84 -5.73 7.49 17.74
CA GLU A 84 -5.97 8.54 18.72
C GLU A 84 -5.95 9.91 18.02
N PRO A 85 -6.95 10.77 18.26
CA PRO A 85 -6.96 12.09 17.66
C PRO A 85 -5.92 13.01 18.31
N LEU A 86 -5.46 14.02 17.57
CA LEU A 86 -4.53 15.06 18.03
C LEU A 86 -3.16 14.53 18.50
N VAL A 87 -2.74 13.36 18.01
CA VAL A 87 -1.36 12.88 18.06
C VAL A 87 -0.88 12.51 16.66
N SER A 88 0.42 12.65 16.42
CA SER A 88 1.03 12.41 15.12
C SER A 88 1.64 11.02 15.03
N TYR A 89 1.41 10.38 13.88
CA TYR A 89 1.92 9.08 13.50
C TYR A 89 2.89 9.23 12.34
N CYS A 90 3.94 8.42 12.32
CA CYS A 90 4.82 8.29 11.17
C CYS A 90 4.13 7.45 10.09
N ASN A 91 4.07 7.98 8.88
CA ASN A 91 3.39 7.31 7.76
C ASN A 91 4.27 7.11 6.52
N ILE A 92 5.34 7.88 6.35
CA ILE A 92 6.26 7.73 5.21
C ILE A 92 7.70 7.97 5.68
N LEU A 93 8.64 7.10 5.30
CA LEU A 93 10.07 7.23 5.65
C LEU A 93 10.89 7.96 4.60
N SER A 94 10.43 7.94 3.36
CA SER A 94 11.17 8.46 2.23
C SER A 94 10.20 8.86 1.13
N ARG A 95 10.51 9.97 0.45
CA ARG A 95 9.76 10.41 -0.72
C ARG A 95 9.93 9.41 -1.87
N SER A 96 8.82 8.97 -2.45
CA SER A 96 8.86 8.20 -3.69
C SER A 96 9.36 9.07 -4.85
N THR A 97 10.28 8.56 -5.64
CA THR A 97 10.72 9.20 -6.88
C THR A 97 9.64 9.06 -7.94
N SER A 98 9.29 10.16 -8.61
CA SER A 98 8.28 10.21 -9.67
C SER A 98 8.60 9.22 -10.79
N VAL A 99 7.92 8.08 -10.77
CA VAL A 99 7.88 7.13 -11.88
C VAL A 99 6.56 7.32 -12.61
N VAL A 100 6.55 7.08 -13.93
CA VAL A 100 5.31 7.03 -14.72
C VAL A 100 4.47 5.88 -14.14
N SER A 101 3.44 6.20 -13.36
CA SER A 101 2.56 5.20 -12.74
C SER A 101 1.56 4.68 -13.78
N GLU A 102 1.58 3.39 -14.03
CA GLU A 102 0.48 2.69 -14.70
C GLU A 102 -0.83 2.99 -13.94
N PRO A 103 -1.97 3.21 -14.62
CA PRO A 103 -3.22 3.42 -13.92
C PRO A 103 -3.54 2.26 -12.97
N PRO A 104 -4.04 2.54 -11.75
CA PRO A 104 -4.26 1.52 -10.73
C PRO A 104 -5.41 0.58 -11.10
N THR A 105 -5.53 -0.56 -10.41
CA THR A 105 -6.60 -1.54 -10.61
C THR A 105 -7.08 -2.07 -9.26
N PRO A 106 -8.40 -2.28 -9.02
CA PRO A 106 -9.54 -2.04 -9.93
C PRO A 106 -10.03 -0.59 -9.91
N ARG A 107 -10.34 -0.04 -11.09
CA ARG A 107 -10.90 1.31 -11.25
C ARG A 107 -12.42 1.31 -11.20
N ALA A 108 -12.98 2.46 -10.82
CA ALA A 108 -14.41 2.72 -10.84
C ALA A 108 -15.02 2.44 -12.22
N SER A 109 -16.20 1.82 -12.25
CA SER A 109 -16.86 1.48 -13.50
C SER A 109 -17.42 2.74 -14.16
N GLY A 110 -17.12 2.94 -15.44
CA GLY A 110 -17.57 4.13 -16.17
C GLY A 110 -16.88 5.44 -15.74
N GLU A 111 -15.73 5.34 -15.06
CA GLU A 111 -14.85 6.47 -14.77
C GLU A 111 -14.52 7.29 -16.04
N THR A 112 -14.31 8.59 -15.87
CA THR A 112 -13.84 9.50 -16.92
C THR A 112 -12.56 9.02 -17.60
N GLY A 113 -12.47 9.20 -18.92
CA GLY A 113 -11.28 8.82 -19.69
C GLY A 113 -10.06 9.75 -19.50
N ASN A 114 -10.27 10.94 -18.92
CA ASN A 114 -9.24 11.97 -18.73
C ASN A 114 -8.62 11.95 -17.32
N CYS A 115 -8.87 10.89 -16.53
CA CYS A 115 -8.34 10.84 -15.18
C CYS A 115 -6.82 10.74 -15.17
N THR A 116 -6.19 11.56 -14.34
CA THR A 116 -4.74 11.61 -14.15
C THR A 116 -4.33 11.10 -12.78
N GLU A 117 -5.19 11.24 -11.77
CA GLU A 117 -4.89 10.81 -10.40
C GLU A 117 -6.06 10.08 -9.74
N TRP A 118 -5.71 9.07 -8.94
CA TRP A 118 -6.66 8.19 -8.25
C TRP A 118 -6.36 8.09 -6.76
N PHE A 119 -7.39 7.97 -5.95
CA PHE A 119 -7.27 7.45 -4.59
C PHE A 119 -7.91 6.08 -4.49
N LYS A 120 -7.35 5.21 -3.64
CA LYS A 120 -7.99 3.93 -3.29
C LYS A 120 -9.02 4.20 -2.20
N ALA A 121 -10.28 3.82 -2.41
CA ALA A 121 -11.31 3.93 -1.39
C ALA A 121 -10.96 3.08 -0.15
N VAL A 122 -10.47 3.71 0.93
CA VAL A 122 -10.20 3.04 2.22
C VAL A 122 -10.84 3.75 3.41
N LEU A 123 -11.31 4.98 3.20
CA LEU A 123 -12.17 5.77 4.07
C LEU A 123 -13.56 5.97 3.43
N ASP A 124 -14.49 6.51 4.22
CA ASP A 124 -15.82 6.89 3.75
C ASP A 124 -15.77 7.96 2.66
N CYS A 125 -16.73 7.91 1.73
CA CYS A 125 -16.83 8.81 0.58
C CYS A 125 -16.71 10.29 0.98
N GLU A 126 -17.52 10.71 1.96
CA GLU A 126 -17.57 12.11 2.42
C GLU A 126 -16.26 12.59 3.04
N THR A 127 -15.51 11.68 3.69
CA THR A 127 -14.21 11.98 4.26
C THR A 127 -13.21 12.30 3.15
N TYR A 128 -13.19 11.53 2.05
CA TYR A 128 -12.35 11.86 0.89
C TYR A 128 -12.73 13.19 0.25
N LEU A 129 -14.03 13.44 0.07
CA LEU A 129 -14.50 14.71 -0.51
C LEU A 129 -14.05 15.90 0.32
N THR A 130 -14.07 15.77 1.65
CA THR A 130 -13.57 16.81 2.55
C THR A 130 -12.06 16.96 2.51
N LEU A 131 -11.31 15.85 2.54
CA LEU A 131 -9.84 15.87 2.55
C LEU A 131 -9.23 16.39 1.24
N LEU A 132 -9.88 16.11 0.11
CA LEU A 132 -9.44 16.51 -1.22
C LEU A 132 -10.09 17.81 -1.71
N ASP A 133 -10.91 18.46 -0.88
CA ASP A 133 -11.73 19.63 -1.23
C ASP A 133 -12.52 19.41 -2.55
N LEU A 134 -13.07 18.21 -2.71
CA LEU A 134 -13.74 17.75 -3.92
C LEU A 134 -15.26 17.80 -3.75
N ASN A 135 -15.94 18.51 -4.65
CA ASN A 135 -17.40 18.55 -4.64
C ASN A 135 -18.02 17.21 -5.12
N LEU A 136 -19.04 16.71 -4.41
CA LEU A 136 -19.73 15.46 -4.76
C LEU A 136 -20.24 15.42 -6.22
N ALA A 137 -20.75 16.52 -6.76
CA ALA A 137 -21.23 16.55 -8.14
C ALA A 137 -20.07 16.40 -9.15
N THR A 138 -18.91 17.00 -8.86
CA THR A 138 -17.69 16.83 -9.65
C THR A 138 -17.17 15.40 -9.54
N PHE A 139 -17.13 14.87 -8.32
CA PHE A 139 -16.70 13.49 -8.08
C PHE A 139 -17.60 12.48 -8.80
N PHE A 140 -18.92 12.64 -8.75
CA PHE A 140 -19.88 11.81 -9.47
C PHE A 140 -19.75 11.96 -10.99
N LYS A 141 -19.49 13.17 -11.49
CA LYS A 141 -19.23 13.41 -12.92
C LYS A 141 -18.02 12.59 -13.41
N TRP A 142 -16.97 12.51 -12.60
CA TRP A 142 -15.78 11.73 -12.94
C TRP A 142 -15.90 10.24 -12.63
N ASN A 143 -16.75 9.87 -11.67
CA ASN A 143 -16.95 8.49 -11.23
C ASN A 143 -18.45 8.13 -11.11
N PRO A 144 -19.17 7.97 -12.23
CA PRO A 144 -20.61 7.76 -12.21
C PRO A 144 -21.07 6.53 -11.41
N SER A 145 -20.22 5.51 -11.27
CA SER A 145 -20.56 4.33 -10.46
C SER A 145 -20.71 4.59 -8.98
N VAL A 146 -20.32 5.76 -8.46
CA VAL A 146 -20.41 6.07 -7.04
C VAL A 146 -21.83 6.41 -6.58
N GLY A 147 -22.72 6.77 -7.51
CA GLY A 147 -24.04 7.32 -7.20
C GLY A 147 -23.99 8.83 -6.92
N ASP A 148 -25.10 9.53 -7.11
CA ASP A 148 -25.19 10.98 -6.88
C ASP A 148 -25.18 11.35 -5.38
N ASP A 149 -25.22 10.35 -4.51
CA ASP A 149 -25.26 10.43 -3.05
C ASP A 149 -24.24 9.48 -2.37
N CYS A 150 -23.17 9.08 -3.09
CA CYS A 150 -22.21 8.08 -2.64
C CYS A 150 -22.78 6.67 -2.33
N SER A 151 -24.05 6.38 -2.65
CA SER A 151 -24.72 5.11 -2.29
C SER A 151 -24.08 3.84 -2.87
N ALA A 152 -23.29 3.99 -3.94
CA ALA A 152 -22.61 2.88 -4.62
C ALA A 152 -21.08 2.96 -4.50
N TYR A 153 -20.57 3.76 -3.56
CA TYR A 153 -19.16 3.82 -3.19
C TYR A 153 -18.66 2.47 -2.63
N GLN A 154 -17.52 1.99 -3.13
CA GLN A 154 -17.00 0.66 -2.84
C GLN A 154 -15.56 0.70 -2.31
N ASN A 155 -15.39 0.21 -1.09
CA ASN A 155 -14.07 0.06 -0.48
C ASN A 155 -13.15 -0.83 -1.33
N GLY A 156 -11.89 -0.44 -1.47
CA GLY A 156 -10.87 -1.10 -2.27
C GLY A 156 -10.86 -0.72 -3.76
N THR A 157 -11.87 0.04 -4.24
CA THR A 157 -11.93 0.54 -5.62
C THR A 157 -11.14 1.85 -5.74
N TYR A 158 -10.44 2.05 -6.86
CA TYR A 158 -9.79 3.31 -7.16
C TYR A 158 -10.74 4.27 -7.85
N TYR A 159 -10.87 5.47 -7.31
CA TYR A 159 -11.71 6.53 -7.84
C TYR A 159 -10.86 7.71 -8.32
N CYS A 160 -11.25 8.29 -9.43
CA CYS A 160 -10.63 9.47 -9.99
C CYS A 160 -10.88 10.69 -9.11
N TYR A 161 -9.84 11.49 -8.83
CA TYR A 161 -10.01 12.78 -8.15
C TYR A 161 -9.32 13.94 -8.86
N GLU A 162 -8.61 13.68 -9.96
CA GLU A 162 -8.01 14.71 -10.79
C GLU A 162 -8.10 14.32 -12.27
N THR A 163 -8.38 15.30 -13.12
CA THR A 163 -8.41 15.13 -14.57
C THR A 163 -7.47 16.12 -15.23
N GLY A 164 -6.83 15.72 -16.33
CA GLY A 164 -5.91 16.59 -17.08
C GLY A 164 -6.56 17.75 -17.84
N ASP A 165 -7.86 18.00 -17.62
CA ASP A 165 -8.57 19.16 -18.15
C ASP A 165 -8.29 20.36 -17.22
N ASP A 166 -7.18 21.04 -17.50
CA ASP A 166 -6.71 22.29 -16.88
C ASP A 166 -7.62 23.48 -17.25
N ASP A 167 -8.94 23.32 -17.13
CA ASP A 167 -9.88 24.44 -17.11
C ASP A 167 -10.05 24.84 -15.64
N GLY A 168 -9.10 25.64 -15.17
CA GLY A 168 -9.21 26.35 -13.90
C GLY A 168 -10.46 27.22 -13.88
N GLU A 169 -11.58 26.65 -13.43
CA GLU A 169 -12.76 27.38 -13.01
C GLU A 169 -12.99 27.14 -11.51
N ASP A 170 -12.50 28.14 -10.77
CA ASP A 170 -12.89 28.54 -9.43
C ASP A 170 -14.36 28.20 -9.10
N GLY A 171 -14.57 27.75 -7.87
CA GLY A 171 -15.80 27.15 -7.41
C GLY A 171 -17.07 27.99 -7.63
N GLY A 172 -18.17 27.27 -7.83
CA GLY A 172 -19.51 27.75 -7.54
C GLY A 172 -20.20 28.46 -8.71
N SER A 173 -21.01 27.70 -9.45
CA SER A 173 -22.47 27.85 -9.41
C SER A 173 -23.11 26.93 -10.46
N ALA A 174 -24.06 26.12 -10.01
CA ALA A 174 -24.85 25.24 -10.86
C ALA A 174 -25.58 26.01 -11.99
N PRO A 175 -25.74 25.40 -13.18
CA PRO A 175 -26.91 25.65 -14.00
C PRO A 175 -27.94 24.53 -13.76
N THR A 176 -29.11 24.96 -13.29
CA THR A 176 -30.35 24.19 -13.21
C THR A 176 -30.79 23.74 -14.61
N GLY A 177 -31.09 22.45 -14.81
CA GLY A 177 -31.56 21.95 -16.10
C GLY A 177 -32.04 20.50 -16.12
N THR A 178 -33.21 20.26 -15.53
CA THR A 178 -34.27 19.30 -15.96
C THR A 178 -33.87 17.88 -16.37
N ILE A 179 -34.10 16.93 -15.45
CA ILE A 179 -34.12 15.49 -15.72
C ILE A 179 -35.46 15.13 -16.40
N SER A 180 -35.39 14.47 -17.55
CA SER A 180 -36.52 13.77 -18.17
C SER A 180 -36.17 12.28 -18.34
N GLN A 181 -37.16 11.45 -18.06
CA GLN A 181 -37.12 10.06 -17.64
C GLN A 181 -36.56 9.01 -18.63
N ALA A 182 -35.93 7.99 -18.03
CA ALA A 182 -36.10 6.53 -18.15
C ALA A 182 -36.36 5.85 -19.51
N SER A 183 -35.65 4.74 -19.74
CA SER A 183 -36.24 3.46 -20.19
C SER A 183 -35.30 2.26 -19.97
N THR A 184 -35.75 1.36 -19.09
CA THR A 184 -35.70 -0.12 -19.12
C THR A 184 -34.94 -0.86 -20.22
N ALA A 185 -34.09 -1.84 -19.83
CA ALA A 185 -34.29 -3.27 -20.14
C ALA A 185 -33.31 -4.18 -19.39
N SER A 186 -33.86 -5.26 -18.82
CA SER A 186 -33.20 -6.46 -18.30
C SER A 186 -32.69 -7.36 -19.46
N PRO A 187 -31.82 -8.37 -19.23
CA PRO A 187 -32.35 -9.70 -18.93
C PRO A 187 -31.55 -10.58 -17.93
N THR A 188 -32.35 -11.36 -17.23
CA THR A 188 -32.27 -12.70 -16.61
C THR A 188 -31.07 -13.66 -16.86
N SER A 189 -30.52 -14.13 -15.73
CA SER A 189 -30.01 -15.43 -15.24
C SER A 189 -29.68 -16.66 -16.14
N SER A 190 -28.55 -17.31 -15.72
CA SER A 190 -28.30 -18.76 -15.54
C SER A 190 -27.68 -19.60 -16.68
N SER A 191 -26.48 -20.17 -16.42
CA SER A 191 -26.28 -21.63 -16.29
C SER A 191 -24.84 -22.02 -15.85
N LYS A 192 -24.74 -23.28 -15.41
CA LYS A 192 -23.84 -23.91 -14.43
C LYS A 192 -22.63 -24.62 -15.07
N ALA A 193 -21.61 -24.85 -14.24
CA ALA A 193 -20.36 -25.59 -14.50
C ALA A 193 -20.52 -27.09 -14.85
N SER A 194 -19.52 -27.68 -15.54
CA SER A 194 -19.03 -29.06 -15.30
C SER A 194 -17.67 -29.35 -15.97
N SER A 195 -16.86 -30.19 -15.28
CA SER A 195 -15.51 -30.74 -15.52
C SER A 195 -15.42 -31.76 -16.70
N THR A 196 -14.29 -32.34 -17.18
CA THR A 196 -13.09 -32.94 -16.50
C THR A 196 -12.02 -33.44 -17.53
N MET A 197 -10.74 -33.46 -17.12
CA MET A 197 -9.57 -34.39 -17.37
C MET A 197 -8.81 -34.57 -18.72
N GLN A 198 -7.50 -34.20 -18.68
CA GLN A 198 -6.21 -34.90 -18.99
C GLN A 198 -6.07 -35.96 -20.13
N PRO A 199 -4.87 -36.19 -20.73
CA PRO A 199 -3.66 -36.75 -20.07
C PRO A 199 -2.28 -36.13 -20.46
N SER A 200 -1.28 -36.46 -19.63
CA SER A 200 0.13 -36.01 -19.57
C SER A 200 1.08 -36.70 -20.58
N THR A 201 2.23 -36.09 -20.86
CA THR A 201 3.51 -36.83 -21.07
C THR A 201 4.71 -36.06 -20.52
N LYS A 202 5.68 -36.84 -20.01
CA LYS A 202 6.91 -36.46 -19.31
C LYS A 202 8.10 -36.46 -20.29
N THR A 203 9.09 -35.61 -20.06
CA THR A 203 10.51 -36.02 -20.10
C THR A 203 11.41 -35.02 -19.40
N SER A 204 12.32 -35.60 -18.61
CA SER A 204 13.36 -35.05 -17.76
C SER A 204 14.66 -34.76 -18.51
N SER A 205 15.46 -33.80 -18.04
CA SER A 205 16.93 -33.83 -18.02
C SER A 205 17.44 -32.73 -17.07
N GLY A 206 18.10 -33.10 -15.96
CA GLY A 206 19.04 -32.22 -15.23
C GLY A 206 20.48 -32.65 -15.52
N PRO A 207 21.48 -32.30 -14.68
CA PRO A 207 21.74 -31.04 -13.97
C PRO A 207 23.14 -30.47 -14.35
N SER A 208 23.62 -29.42 -13.63
CA SER A 208 25.03 -28.95 -13.43
C SER A 208 25.37 -27.53 -13.98
N PRO A 209 26.35 -26.77 -13.44
CA PRO A 209 26.30 -25.98 -12.20
C PRO A 209 26.93 -24.55 -12.36
N THR A 210 27.09 -23.79 -11.25
CA THR A 210 27.92 -22.55 -10.96
C THR A 210 27.05 -21.38 -10.47
N SER A 211 26.81 -21.19 -9.16
CA SER A 211 27.52 -20.28 -8.22
C SER A 211 27.67 -18.84 -8.78
N THR A 212 27.31 -17.73 -8.13
CA THR A 212 27.31 -17.33 -6.72
C THR A 212 26.70 -15.91 -6.62
N THR A 213 26.15 -15.54 -5.45
CA THR A 213 26.06 -14.18 -4.84
C THR A 213 24.87 -13.22 -5.05
N ASN A 214 23.73 -13.58 -5.63
CA ASN A 214 22.56 -12.69 -5.54
C ASN A 214 21.79 -12.92 -4.23
N VAL A 215 22.39 -12.50 -3.11
CA VAL A 215 21.73 -12.50 -1.79
C VAL A 215 20.66 -11.42 -1.79
N SER A 216 19.45 -11.80 -1.39
CA SER A 216 18.29 -10.92 -1.36
C SER A 216 18.51 -9.74 -0.39
N CYS A 217 18.34 -8.52 -0.91
CA CYS A 217 18.43 -7.26 -0.17
C CYS A 217 17.05 -6.72 0.25
N ASP A 218 15.97 -7.23 -0.33
CA ASP A 218 14.59 -6.79 -0.11
C ASP A 218 13.72 -7.88 0.55
N GLY A 219 14.29 -9.06 0.81
CA GLY A 219 13.60 -10.18 1.44
C GLY A 219 12.87 -11.09 0.45
N THR A 220 12.93 -10.84 -0.86
CA THR A 220 12.35 -11.71 -1.90
C THR A 220 13.33 -12.77 -2.37
N CYS A 221 12.84 -13.96 -2.73
CA CYS A 221 13.66 -15.07 -3.19
C CYS A 221 12.95 -15.97 -4.20
N GLY A 222 13.72 -16.64 -5.05
CA GLY A 222 13.18 -17.38 -6.20
C GLY A 222 12.77 -16.46 -7.36
N GLY A 223 11.94 -16.97 -8.27
CA GLY A 223 11.52 -16.25 -9.49
C GLY A 223 12.57 -16.23 -10.61
N THR A 224 12.31 -15.46 -11.67
CA THR A 224 13.19 -15.34 -12.85
C THR A 224 14.54 -14.69 -12.55
N ASP A 225 14.60 -13.87 -11.50
CA ASP A 225 15.82 -13.14 -11.10
C ASP A 225 16.72 -13.95 -10.14
N GLY A 226 16.23 -15.11 -9.66
CA GLY A 226 17.04 -16.11 -8.96
C GLY A 226 17.68 -15.65 -7.65
N MET A 227 17.00 -14.78 -6.90
CA MET A 227 17.50 -14.24 -5.62
C MET A 227 17.54 -15.34 -4.54
N ASN A 228 18.59 -15.33 -3.71
CA ASN A 228 18.79 -16.31 -2.64
C ASN A 228 18.78 -15.69 -1.24
N CYS A 229 18.40 -16.50 -0.25
CA CYS A 229 18.28 -16.07 1.15
C CYS A 229 19.54 -16.35 1.98
N LYS A 230 20.49 -17.15 1.48
CA LYS A 230 21.65 -17.60 2.25
C LYS A 230 22.57 -16.41 2.58
N GLY A 231 22.65 -16.06 3.86
CA GLY A 231 23.39 -14.91 4.39
C GLY A 231 22.63 -13.59 4.34
N SER A 232 21.32 -13.61 4.05
CA SER A 232 20.48 -12.41 4.07
C SER A 232 20.10 -12.00 5.49
N ALA A 233 19.87 -10.70 5.71
CA ALA A 233 19.41 -10.17 6.99
C ALA A 233 17.99 -10.65 7.37
N PHE A 234 17.22 -11.15 6.39
CA PHE A 234 15.86 -11.63 6.58
C PHE A 234 15.80 -13.10 7.02
N GLY A 235 16.88 -13.86 6.84
CA GLY A 235 16.98 -15.29 7.16
C GLY A 235 17.36 -16.14 5.96
N ASP A 236 17.83 -17.36 6.23
CA ASP A 236 18.47 -18.21 5.21
C ASP A 236 17.50 -19.03 4.34
N CYS A 237 16.24 -19.11 4.72
CA CYS A 237 15.25 -19.99 4.09
C CYS A 237 14.38 -19.23 3.10
N CYS A 238 14.15 -19.83 1.94
CA CYS A 238 13.26 -19.26 0.92
C CYS A 238 11.93 -19.99 0.93
N SER A 239 10.85 -19.33 1.33
CA SER A 239 9.51 -19.93 1.33
C SER A 239 9.01 -20.21 -0.09
N SER A 240 8.01 -21.08 -0.23
CA SER A 240 7.32 -21.32 -1.50
C SER A 240 6.57 -20.10 -2.03
N SER A 241 6.30 -19.12 -1.17
CA SER A 241 5.72 -17.82 -1.53
C SER A 241 6.77 -16.82 -2.03
N GLY A 242 8.05 -17.16 -2.02
CA GLY A 242 9.13 -16.33 -2.57
C GLY A 242 9.69 -15.29 -1.61
N TYR A 243 9.69 -15.58 -0.30
CA TYR A 243 10.23 -14.68 0.73
C TYR A 243 11.26 -15.35 1.63
N CYS A 244 12.28 -14.59 2.04
CA CYS A 244 13.32 -14.99 2.96
C CYS A 244 12.87 -14.94 4.41
N GLY A 245 13.24 -15.95 5.19
CA GLY A 245 12.94 -16.03 6.61
C GLY A 245 13.79 -17.07 7.34
N SER A 246 13.72 -17.07 8.67
CA SER A 246 14.42 -18.05 9.53
C SER A 246 13.49 -18.95 10.34
N SER A 247 12.18 -18.71 10.30
CA SER A 247 11.23 -19.52 11.07
C SER A 247 10.82 -20.76 10.28
N SER A 248 10.25 -21.76 10.97
CA SER A 248 9.78 -23.00 10.36
C SER A 248 8.79 -22.77 9.23
N GLN A 249 8.02 -21.68 9.22
CA GLN A 249 7.12 -21.37 8.09
C GLN A 249 7.88 -21.09 6.78
N TYR A 250 9.11 -20.59 6.86
CA TYR A 250 9.99 -20.32 5.72
C TYR A 250 10.92 -21.50 5.43
N CYS A 251 11.39 -22.17 6.48
CA CYS A 251 12.34 -23.29 6.38
C CYS A 251 11.64 -24.64 6.17
N GLY A 252 10.36 -24.80 6.54
CA GLY A 252 9.72 -26.12 6.63
C GLY A 252 8.18 -26.13 6.78
N GLY A 253 7.52 -26.59 5.71
CA GLY A 253 6.12 -27.03 5.72
C GLY A 253 6.00 -28.53 5.45
N GLY A 254 6.09 -29.36 6.51
CA GLY A 254 5.51 -30.71 6.63
C GLY A 254 6.28 -31.91 6.06
N CYS A 255 7.02 -32.64 6.91
CA CYS A 255 7.50 -33.99 6.61
C CYS A 255 7.13 -34.95 7.75
N GLN A 256 5.98 -35.62 7.66
CA GLN A 256 5.63 -36.73 8.57
C GLN A 256 5.46 -38.09 7.87
N THR A 257 5.17 -38.13 6.57
CA THR A 257 5.17 -39.38 5.80
C THR A 257 5.58 -39.13 4.35
N SER A 258 6.22 -40.13 3.74
CA SER A 258 6.90 -40.02 2.43
C SER A 258 5.96 -39.83 1.22
N GLU A 259 4.65 -39.70 1.44
CA GLU A 259 3.67 -39.63 0.36
C GLU A 259 3.06 -38.22 0.19
N ASN A 260 3.47 -37.22 0.99
CA ASN A 260 2.97 -35.84 0.84
C ASN A 260 4.06 -34.75 0.94
N CYS A 261 5.28 -35.04 0.50
CA CYS A 261 6.37 -34.06 0.44
C CYS A 261 6.16 -33.09 -0.73
N GLY A 262 5.77 -31.85 -0.45
CA GLY A 262 5.60 -30.84 -1.50
C GLY A 262 5.28 -29.43 -1.00
N LYS A 263 6.21 -28.51 -1.30
CA LYS A 263 6.00 -27.05 -1.52
C LYS A 263 5.98 -26.12 -0.28
N GLY A 264 6.83 -26.34 0.72
CA GLY A 264 7.05 -25.35 1.79
C GLY A 264 8.21 -24.38 1.53
N CYS A 265 9.36 -24.90 1.07
CA CYS A 265 10.60 -24.14 0.92
C CYS A 265 11.29 -24.47 -0.42
N GLN A 266 11.92 -23.46 -1.04
CA GLN A 266 12.62 -23.56 -2.32
C GLN A 266 14.12 -23.79 -2.07
N SER A 267 14.56 -25.05 -2.07
CA SER A 267 15.95 -25.45 -1.73
C SER A 267 17.02 -24.95 -2.71
N GLU A 268 16.62 -24.47 -3.88
CA GLU A 268 17.49 -23.81 -4.85
C GLU A 268 17.86 -22.38 -4.42
N PHE A 269 16.99 -21.71 -3.64
CA PHE A 269 17.10 -20.30 -3.29
C PHE A 269 17.28 -20.05 -1.77
N GLY A 270 17.27 -21.10 -0.94
CA GLY A 270 17.46 -20.98 0.51
C GLY A 270 17.85 -22.31 1.16
N LEU A 271 18.02 -22.29 2.48
CA LEU A 271 18.09 -23.50 3.30
C LEU A 271 16.66 -24.00 3.59
N CYS A 272 16.44 -25.31 3.54
CA CYS A 272 15.18 -25.93 3.91
C CYS A 272 15.46 -27.01 4.96
N ASP A 273 14.61 -27.08 5.98
CA ASP A 273 14.64 -28.07 7.08
C ASP A 273 13.85 -29.35 6.71
#